data_AF-A0A7C1JUM8-F1
#
_entry.id   AF-A0A7C1JUM8-F1
#
_cell.length_a   1.000
_cell.length_b   1.000
_cell.length_c   1.000
_cell.angle_alpha   90.00
_cell.angle_beta   90.00
_cell.angle_gamma   90.00
#
_symmetry.space_group_name_H-M   'P 1'
#
loop_
_entity.id
_entity.type
_entity.pdbx_description
1 polymer ?
#
loop_
_entity_poly.entity_id
_entity_poly.type
_entity_poly.pdbx_seq_one_letter_code
_entity_poly.pdbx_strand_id
1 'polypeptide(L)'
;YRVWQRSVPIGGNHFTKALTKELKLTFAKAEHLKRNASSAEDPKAVFQAMRPVFSDLLTELNRSISYFTTLDRTAKLGRVVALGNTMKLPGLRRYLSQNLGFEIERLENYRNLVGPQVVTAPVFKDNTLAFGVCYGLALQGLDMASLRTNLLPKEILRERLISRKKPWAVAAAAILLLGWGVTFASYFMAQKAVAAQSARGTPITWSQAESQAKQAVAQADALRKQVEEAKAEYDKYFEIGQHLVGNADGRLLWLELLCAINQALPRDEGEPPAEIQRRRSLIIDNIRCEQVEDAARWYQAMVEKQYYRPIGGDSVAAPQGDTGQSGQEAMPGAQGAAEAQQAAASPISGRAWIVSISGHHFHNLPEHGTSVGAQYVRDTLVKTLETGKVRLPAGQGQPPQELTYKELGVYFPSLVAPGNIEDVELKIPATLQDAEASKSSAAGKPGDAKAMKVRKFDFLVQFCWKPVPLSDRTQRRSSEPSAQAQ
;
A
#
# COMPACT_ATOMS: atom_id res chain seq x y z
N TYR A 1 -12.14 29.87 63.66
CA TYR A 1 -12.58 29.63 65.05
C TYR A 1 -11.65 28.63 65.70
N ARG A 2 -10.88 29.03 66.71
CA ARG A 2 -10.09 28.09 67.51
C ARG A 2 -11.01 27.53 68.59
N VAL A 3 -11.22 26.21 68.57
CA VAL A 3 -12.02 25.51 69.58
C VAL A 3 -11.04 24.79 70.49
N TRP A 4 -11.13 25.03 71.79
CA TRP A 4 -10.40 24.27 72.79
C TRP A 4 -11.35 23.28 73.44
N GLN A 5 -10.93 22.02 73.53
CA GLN A 5 -11.72 20.95 74.11
C GLN A 5 -10.88 20.20 75.14
N ARG A 6 -11.49 19.85 76.27
CA ARG A 6 -10.91 19.01 77.31
C ARG A 6 -11.97 18.09 77.87
N SER A 7 -11.63 16.82 78.01
CA SER A 7 -12.46 15.84 78.70
C SER A 7 -12.09 15.82 80.18
N VAL A 8 -13.09 15.95 81.06
CA VAL A 8 -12.92 15.79 82.50
C VAL A 8 -13.49 14.42 82.89
N PRO A 9 -12.73 13.55 83.59
CA PRO A 9 -13.17 12.20 83.95
C PRO A 9 -14.16 12.19 85.13
N ILE A 10 -15.03 13.20 85.24
CA ILE A 10 -16.05 13.33 86.28
C ILE A 10 -17.42 13.42 85.58
N GLY A 11 -18.43 12.76 86.13
CA GLY A 11 -19.74 12.68 85.49
C GLY A 11 -20.85 12.24 86.45
N GLY A 12 -22.07 12.12 85.93
CA GLY A 12 -23.27 11.85 86.73
C GLY A 12 -23.21 10.57 87.58
N ASN A 13 -22.46 9.57 87.14
CA ASN A 13 -22.29 8.29 87.86
C ASN A 13 -21.43 8.44 89.12
N HIS A 14 -20.51 9.42 89.17
CA HIS A 14 -19.69 9.69 90.35
C HIS A 14 -20.55 10.20 91.51
N PHE A 15 -21.55 11.04 91.21
CA PHE A 15 -22.56 11.47 92.20
C PHE A 15 -23.38 10.30 92.74
N THR A 16 -23.82 9.39 91.87
CA THR A 16 -24.55 8.19 92.29
C THR A 16 -23.69 7.30 93.18
N LYS A 17 -22.42 7.08 92.81
CA LYS A 17 -21.46 6.30 93.61
C LYS A 17 -21.20 6.93 94.98
N ALA A 18 -21.08 8.25 95.06
CA ALA A 18 -20.93 8.95 96.34
C ALA A 18 -22.15 8.72 97.24
N LEU A 19 -23.38 8.84 96.70
CA LEU A 19 -24.61 8.55 97.43
C LEU A 19 -24.71 7.09 97.88
N THR A 20 -24.31 6.13 97.05
CA THR A 20 -24.29 4.71 97.46
C THR A 20 -23.35 4.46 98.63
N LYS A 21 -22.20 5.15 98.67
CA LYS A 21 -21.18 4.98 99.71
C LYS A 21 -21.60 5.61 101.03
N GLU A 22 -22.05 6.86 101.00
CA GLU A 22 -22.40 7.64 102.21
C GLU A 22 -23.72 7.20 102.83
N LEU A 23 -24.75 6.96 102.01
CA LEU A 23 -26.09 6.59 102.50
C LEU A 23 -26.32 5.07 102.53
N LYS A 24 -25.31 4.27 102.17
CA LYS A 24 -25.36 2.81 102.10
C LYS A 24 -26.56 2.28 101.29
N LEU A 25 -26.88 2.99 100.20
CA LEU A 25 -27.99 2.64 99.30
C LEU A 25 -27.51 1.78 98.12
N THR A 26 -28.42 1.02 97.52
CA THR A 26 -28.16 0.37 96.22
C THR A 26 -28.08 1.42 95.12
N PHE A 27 -27.37 1.12 94.02
CA PHE A 27 -27.18 2.06 92.92
C PHE A 27 -28.52 2.59 92.35
N ALA A 28 -29.51 1.72 92.17
CA ALA A 28 -30.83 2.11 91.67
C ALA A 28 -31.56 3.07 92.63
N LYS A 29 -31.52 2.81 93.94
CA LYS A 29 -32.10 3.70 94.96
C LYS A 29 -31.35 5.03 95.03
N ALA A 30 -30.03 5.00 94.97
CA ALA A 30 -29.20 6.21 94.93
C ALA A 30 -29.45 7.06 93.67
N GLU A 31 -29.66 6.44 92.51
CA GLU A 31 -29.99 7.15 91.27
C GLU A 31 -31.38 7.78 91.33
N HIS A 32 -32.36 7.08 91.88
CA HIS A 32 -33.70 7.61 92.09
C HIS A 32 -33.68 8.80 93.08
N LEU A 33 -32.96 8.65 94.19
CA LEU A 33 -32.78 9.71 95.18
C LEU A 33 -32.04 10.92 94.59
N LYS A 34 -31.03 10.68 93.75
CA LYS A 34 -30.28 11.72 93.03
C LYS A 34 -31.18 12.54 92.09
N ARG A 35 -32.06 11.88 91.34
CA ARG A 35 -32.99 12.55 90.40
C ARG A 35 -34.05 13.38 91.13
N ASN A 36 -34.50 12.89 92.28
CA ASN A 36 -35.53 13.51 93.11
C ASN A 36 -34.96 14.19 94.36
N ALA A 37 -33.71 14.65 94.32
CA ALA A 37 -32.98 15.14 95.50
C ALA A 37 -33.65 16.35 96.19
N SER A 38 -34.43 17.15 95.46
CA SER A 38 -35.21 18.27 96.01
C SER A 38 -36.44 17.82 96.80
N SER A 39 -36.92 16.60 96.54
CA SER A 39 -38.12 16.02 97.16
C SER A 39 -37.77 14.87 98.11
N ALA A 40 -36.49 14.73 98.47
CA ALA A 40 -36.03 13.75 99.45
C ALA A 40 -36.47 14.14 100.87
N GLU A 41 -36.60 13.16 101.76
CA GLU A 41 -36.91 13.39 103.19
C GLU A 41 -35.87 14.28 103.87
N ASP A 42 -34.59 14.14 103.50
CA ASP A 42 -33.51 15.03 103.91
C ASP A 42 -32.64 15.50 102.72
N PRO A 43 -33.00 16.64 102.10
CA PRO A 43 -32.23 17.21 101.00
C PRO A 43 -30.82 17.68 101.41
N LYS A 44 -30.61 18.02 102.68
CA LYS A 44 -29.31 18.51 103.18
C LYS A 44 -28.31 17.36 103.26
N ALA A 45 -28.72 16.21 103.79
CA ALA A 45 -27.87 15.01 103.83
C ALA A 45 -27.48 14.53 102.42
N VAL A 46 -28.42 14.54 101.47
CA VAL A 46 -28.16 14.18 100.07
C VAL A 46 -27.12 15.12 99.44
N PHE A 47 -27.23 16.42 99.67
CA PHE A 47 -26.23 17.39 99.20
C PHE A 47 -24.87 17.20 99.86
N GLN A 48 -24.83 16.97 101.18
CA GLN A 48 -23.59 16.73 101.93
C GLN A 48 -22.85 15.48 101.44
N ALA A 49 -23.57 14.39 101.16
CA ALA A 49 -23.02 13.18 100.60
C ALA A 49 -22.41 13.37 99.20
N MET A 50 -22.94 14.31 98.40
CA MET A 50 -22.43 14.63 97.07
C MET A 50 -21.34 15.72 97.06
N ARG A 51 -21.12 16.42 98.18
CA ARG A 51 -20.18 17.55 98.29
C ARG A 51 -18.75 17.24 97.84
N PRO A 52 -18.15 16.06 98.13
CA PRO A 52 -16.82 15.72 97.63
C PRO A 52 -16.75 15.78 96.10
N VAL A 53 -17.73 15.21 95.41
CA VAL A 53 -17.80 15.20 93.94
C VAL A 53 -18.02 16.61 93.37
N PHE A 54 -18.78 17.47 94.08
CA PHE A 54 -18.88 18.89 93.71
C PHE A 54 -17.54 19.62 93.79
N SER A 55 -16.74 19.36 94.82
CA SER A 55 -15.40 19.93 95.00
C SER A 55 -14.42 19.45 93.93
N ASP A 56 -14.45 18.16 93.59
CA ASP A 56 -13.60 17.59 92.55
C ASP A 56 -13.92 18.20 91.18
N LEU A 57 -15.21 18.33 90.85
CA LEU A 57 -15.66 18.96 89.61
C LEU A 57 -15.23 20.42 89.54
N LEU A 58 -15.39 21.17 90.63
CA LEU A 58 -14.96 22.56 90.72
C LEU A 58 -13.45 22.70 90.49
N THR A 59 -12.65 21.83 91.10
CA THR A 59 -11.19 21.82 90.98
C THR A 59 -10.77 21.58 89.53
N GLU A 60 -11.37 20.60 88.85
CA GLU A 60 -11.09 20.32 87.44
C GLU A 60 -11.57 21.43 86.49
N LEU A 61 -12.69 22.10 86.80
CA LEU A 61 -13.16 23.26 86.04
C LEU A 61 -12.22 24.45 86.19
N ASN A 62 -11.79 24.76 87.43
CA ASN A 62 -10.78 25.80 87.68
C ASN A 62 -9.48 25.51 86.94
N ARG A 63 -8.98 24.28 87.01
CA ARG A 63 -7.79 23.85 86.27
C ARG A 63 -7.95 24.01 84.75
N SER A 64 -9.15 23.73 84.23
CA SER A 64 -9.47 23.87 82.80
C SER A 64 -9.48 25.35 82.38
N ILE A 65 -10.10 26.22 83.17
CA ILE A 65 -10.16 27.67 82.93
C ILE A 65 -8.76 28.29 83.03
N SER A 66 -7.98 27.95 84.06
CA SER A 66 -6.60 28.43 84.24
C SER A 66 -5.68 27.96 83.10
N TYR A 67 -5.85 26.73 82.61
CA TYR A 67 -5.10 26.27 81.44
C TYR A 67 -5.50 27.00 80.16
N PHE A 68 -6.79 27.22 79.93
CA PHE A 68 -7.27 27.94 78.75
C PHE A 68 -6.80 29.40 78.73
N THR A 69 -6.86 30.09 79.87
CA THR A 69 -6.40 31.48 80.00
C THR A 69 -4.89 31.65 79.88
N THR A 70 -4.09 30.64 80.25
CA THR A 70 -2.64 30.65 79.99
C THR A 70 -2.31 30.36 78.53
N LEU A 71 -3.10 29.51 77.87
CA LEU A 71 -2.96 29.18 76.45
C LEU A 71 -3.30 30.36 75.54
N ASP A 72 -4.36 31.11 75.85
CA ASP A 72 -4.75 32.31 75.12
C ASP A 72 -4.99 33.49 76.08
N ARG A 73 -3.93 34.31 76.26
CA ARG A 73 -3.96 35.47 77.15
C ARG A 73 -4.92 36.57 76.70
N THR A 74 -5.37 36.55 75.45
CA THR A 74 -6.28 37.57 74.89
C THR A 74 -7.75 37.18 75.00
N ALA A 75 -8.03 35.89 75.24
CA ALA A 75 -9.39 35.37 75.31
C ALA A 75 -10.06 35.71 76.65
N LYS A 76 -11.18 36.44 76.59
CA LYS A 76 -12.05 36.70 77.76
C LYS A 76 -13.22 35.73 77.76
N LEU A 77 -13.46 35.06 78.89
CA LEU A 77 -14.63 34.19 79.08
C LEU A 77 -15.88 35.04 79.26
N GLY A 78 -16.73 35.10 78.23
CA GLY A 78 -17.95 35.92 78.25
C GLY A 78 -19.14 35.24 78.91
N ARG A 79 -19.38 33.95 78.63
CA ARG A 79 -20.54 33.20 79.13
C ARG A 79 -20.19 31.74 79.36
N VAL A 80 -20.80 31.15 80.39
CA VAL A 80 -20.71 29.72 80.68
C VAL A 80 -22.09 29.10 80.53
N VAL A 81 -22.25 28.19 79.57
CA VAL A 81 -23.52 27.49 79.33
C VAL A 81 -23.41 26.06 79.86
N ALA A 82 -24.30 25.71 80.78
CA ALA A 82 -24.36 24.38 81.35
C ALA A 82 -25.26 23.45 80.50
N LEU A 83 -24.68 22.35 80.01
CA LEU A 83 -25.39 21.31 79.26
C LEU A 83 -25.28 19.94 79.97
N GLY A 84 -26.21 19.04 79.66
CA GLY A 84 -26.30 17.70 80.22
C GLY A 84 -27.23 17.57 81.44
N ASN A 85 -27.78 16.38 81.64
CA ASN A 85 -28.76 16.12 82.69
C ASN A 85 -28.21 16.24 84.12
N THR A 86 -26.90 16.04 84.32
CA THR A 86 -26.25 16.22 85.64
C THR A 86 -26.38 17.67 86.14
N MET A 87 -26.48 18.65 85.24
CA MET A 87 -26.64 20.07 85.62
C MET A 87 -28.02 20.42 86.20
N LYS A 88 -28.95 19.45 86.25
CA LYS A 88 -30.25 19.58 86.93
C LYS A 88 -30.16 19.33 88.44
N LEU A 89 -29.04 18.81 88.92
CA LEU A 89 -28.85 18.56 90.35
C LEU A 89 -29.10 19.85 91.15
N PRO A 90 -30.00 19.81 92.14
CA PRO A 90 -30.26 20.95 93.00
C PRO A 90 -28.97 21.45 93.66
N GLY A 91 -28.72 22.75 93.61
CA GLY A 91 -27.55 23.37 94.22
C GLY A 91 -26.25 23.31 93.41
N LEU A 92 -26.08 22.38 92.46
CA LEU A 92 -24.84 22.25 91.67
C LEU A 92 -24.51 23.54 90.89
N ARG A 93 -25.48 24.10 90.16
CA ARG A 93 -25.29 25.34 89.40
C ARG A 93 -24.88 26.51 90.30
N ARG A 94 -25.58 26.65 91.45
CA ARG A 94 -25.31 27.72 92.43
C ARG A 94 -23.92 27.54 93.04
N TYR A 95 -23.57 26.32 93.43
CA TYR A 95 -22.26 25.98 93.98
C TYR A 95 -21.14 26.30 92.99
N LEU A 96 -21.26 25.89 91.73
CA LEU A 96 -20.26 26.19 90.71
C LEU A 96 -20.16 27.69 90.41
N SER A 97 -21.30 28.40 90.29
CA SER A 97 -21.30 29.83 90.00
C SER A 97 -20.66 30.65 91.12
N GLN A 98 -20.96 30.34 92.39
CA GLN A 98 -20.37 31.02 93.54
C GLN A 98 -18.86 30.80 93.65
N ASN A 99 -18.36 29.59 93.38
CA ASN A 99 -16.94 29.27 93.55
C ASN A 99 -16.08 29.59 92.32
N LEU A 100 -16.65 29.56 91.11
CA LEU A 100 -15.93 29.90 89.88
C LEU A 100 -15.93 31.42 89.59
N GLY A 101 -16.83 32.18 90.20
CA GLY A 101 -16.99 33.61 89.95
C GLY A 101 -17.60 33.96 88.59
N PHE A 102 -18.12 32.96 87.86
CA PHE A 102 -18.83 33.14 86.59
C PHE A 102 -20.32 32.85 86.72
N GLU A 103 -21.15 33.58 85.96
CA GLU A 103 -22.56 33.25 85.82
C GLU A 103 -22.71 32.03 84.91
N ILE A 104 -23.33 30.98 85.44
CA ILE A 104 -23.61 29.74 84.70
C ILE A 104 -25.06 29.79 84.22
N GLU A 105 -25.24 30.12 82.94
CA GLU A 105 -26.54 30.17 82.29
C GLU A 105 -27.08 28.73 82.08
N ARG A 106 -28.36 28.52 82.40
CA ARG A 106 -29.08 27.29 82.07
C ARG A 106 -29.74 27.46 80.71
N LEU A 107 -29.55 26.50 79.82
CA LEU A 107 -30.28 26.48 78.55
C LEU A 107 -31.74 26.08 78.81
N GLU A 108 -32.68 27.01 78.60
CA GLU A 108 -34.11 26.76 78.77
C GLU A 108 -34.77 26.33 77.46
N ASN A 109 -34.44 26.99 76.35
CA ASN A 109 -35.00 26.72 75.03
C ASN A 109 -33.92 26.86 73.94
N TYR A 110 -34.10 26.13 72.84
CA TYR A 110 -33.29 26.30 71.63
C TYR A 110 -33.90 27.44 70.80
N ARG A 111 -33.16 28.54 70.59
CA ARG A 111 -33.67 29.79 69.99
C ARG A 111 -34.41 29.60 68.66
N ASN A 112 -33.96 28.65 67.82
CA ASN A 112 -34.48 28.44 66.48
C ASN A 112 -35.31 27.14 66.36
N LEU A 113 -35.66 26.49 67.47
CA LEU A 113 -36.47 25.28 67.45
C LEU A 113 -37.95 25.65 67.48
N VAL A 114 -38.66 25.34 66.39
CA VAL A 114 -40.10 25.62 66.22
C VAL A 114 -40.84 24.29 66.03
N GLY A 115 -42.04 24.18 66.59
CA GLY A 115 -42.90 23.00 66.45
C GLY A 115 -43.53 22.58 67.77
N PRO A 116 -44.84 22.80 67.98
CA PRO A 116 -45.47 22.52 69.27
C PRO A 116 -45.37 21.03 69.63
N GLN A 117 -45.52 20.13 68.66
CA GLN A 117 -45.48 18.67 68.90
C GLN A 117 -44.23 18.18 69.63
N VAL A 118 -43.07 18.81 69.41
CA VAL A 118 -41.79 18.42 70.03
C VAL A 118 -41.48 19.30 71.24
N VAL A 119 -41.65 20.62 71.13
CA VAL A 119 -41.30 21.57 72.20
C VAL A 119 -42.22 21.46 73.40
N THR A 120 -43.50 21.12 73.20
CA THR A 120 -44.46 20.94 74.31
C THR A 120 -44.43 19.54 74.93
N ALA A 121 -43.75 18.58 74.30
CA ALA A 121 -43.68 17.22 74.79
C ALA A 121 -42.97 17.18 76.17
N PRO A 122 -43.57 16.55 77.21
CA PRO A 122 -42.97 16.47 78.54
C PRO A 122 -41.57 15.88 78.52
N VAL A 123 -41.36 14.82 77.74
CA VAL A 123 -40.06 14.15 77.58
C VAL A 123 -38.97 15.10 77.07
N PHE A 124 -39.33 16.02 76.17
CA PHE A 124 -38.39 17.00 75.61
C PHE A 124 -38.05 18.11 76.62
N LYS A 125 -39.06 18.65 77.32
CA LYS A 125 -38.87 19.63 78.40
C LYS A 125 -38.03 19.06 79.54
N ASP A 126 -38.31 17.82 79.91
CA ASP A 126 -37.60 17.10 80.97
C ASP A 126 -36.18 16.74 80.59
N ASN A 127 -35.77 16.81 79.32
CA ASN A 127 -34.44 16.43 78.84
C ASN A 127 -33.76 17.50 77.97
N THR A 128 -34.24 18.75 77.99
CA THR A 128 -33.75 19.81 77.08
C THR A 128 -32.23 19.99 77.09
N LEU A 129 -31.60 19.91 78.28
CA LEU A 129 -30.14 20.03 78.44
C LEU A 129 -29.33 18.88 77.81
N ALA A 130 -29.93 17.71 77.59
CA ALA A 130 -29.25 16.55 77.00
C ALA A 130 -29.29 16.55 75.47
N PHE A 131 -30.21 17.31 74.86
CA PHE A 131 -30.40 17.32 73.41
C PHE A 131 -29.41 18.16 72.62
N GLY A 132 -28.43 18.81 73.26
CA GLY A 132 -27.50 19.71 72.57
C GLY A 132 -26.74 19.03 71.43
N VAL A 133 -26.28 17.78 71.65
CA VAL A 133 -25.56 17.00 70.63
C VAL A 133 -26.50 16.61 69.47
N CYS A 134 -27.69 16.09 69.79
CA CYS A 134 -28.67 15.69 68.79
C CYS A 134 -29.15 16.88 67.95
N TYR A 135 -29.38 18.03 68.59
CA TYR A 135 -29.75 19.27 67.92
C TYR A 135 -28.64 19.73 66.95
N GLY A 136 -27.37 19.67 67.36
CA GLY A 136 -26.23 19.96 66.50
C GLY A 136 -26.13 19.04 65.28
N LEU A 137 -26.34 17.73 65.46
CA LEU A 137 -26.35 16.76 64.36
C LEU A 137 -27.52 16.98 63.39
N ALA A 138 -28.70 17.35 63.90
CA ALA A 138 -29.84 17.70 63.06
C ALA A 138 -29.55 18.97 62.23
N LEU A 139 -28.94 20.00 62.83
CA LEU A 139 -28.50 21.19 62.10
C LEU A 139 -27.44 20.85 61.04
N GLN A 140 -26.56 19.89 61.31
CA GLN A 140 -25.60 19.40 60.32
C GLN A 140 -26.29 18.69 59.15
N GLY A 141 -27.32 17.89 59.42
CA GLY A 141 -28.14 17.23 58.39
C GLY A 141 -28.94 18.21 57.53
N LEU A 142 -29.33 19.36 58.09
CA LEU A 142 -30.00 20.46 57.37
C LEU A 142 -29.02 21.42 56.66
N ASP A 143 -27.71 21.14 56.69
CA ASP A 143 -26.63 21.98 56.16
C ASP A 143 -26.55 23.39 56.79
N MET A 144 -27.16 23.60 57.96
CA MET A 144 -27.20 24.86 58.70
C MET A 144 -26.09 24.97 59.77
N ALA A 145 -25.35 23.90 60.03
CA ALA A 145 -24.26 23.90 61.00
C ALA A 145 -23.03 24.66 60.48
N SER A 146 -22.37 25.39 61.38
CA SER A 146 -21.10 26.07 61.09
C SER A 146 -19.92 25.11 60.92
N LEU A 147 -19.99 23.93 61.55
CA LEU A 147 -19.00 22.86 61.45
C LEU A 147 -19.51 21.77 60.50
N ARG A 148 -18.83 21.61 59.36
CA ARG A 148 -19.18 20.64 58.30
C ARG A 148 -18.20 19.48 58.20
N THR A 149 -17.58 19.10 59.32
CA THR A 149 -16.60 18.01 59.32
C THR A 149 -17.29 16.68 59.06
N ASN A 150 -16.82 15.97 58.05
CA ASN A 150 -17.30 14.63 57.73
C ASN A 150 -16.11 13.67 57.72
N LEU A 151 -16.17 12.67 58.61
CA LEU A 151 -15.13 11.64 58.76
C LEU A 151 -15.42 10.39 57.92
N LEU A 152 -16.48 10.40 57.11
CA LEU A 152 -16.77 9.30 56.20
C LEU A 152 -15.66 9.20 55.12
N PRO A 153 -15.13 7.99 54.86
CA PRO A 153 -14.23 7.75 53.75
C PRO A 153 -14.83 8.21 52.40
N LYS A 154 -13.96 8.67 51.50
CA LYS A 154 -14.36 9.21 50.19
C LYS A 154 -15.08 8.16 49.34
N GLU A 155 -14.78 6.89 49.57
CA GLU A 155 -15.36 5.72 48.91
C GLU A 155 -16.86 5.62 49.19
N ILE A 156 -17.24 5.71 50.47
CA ILE A 156 -18.64 5.67 50.91
C ILE A 156 -19.39 6.90 50.40
N LEU A 157 -18.73 8.07 50.37
CA LEU A 157 -19.33 9.29 49.81
C LEU A 157 -19.61 9.16 48.31
N ARG A 158 -18.66 8.61 47.53
CA ARG A 158 -18.85 8.35 46.10
C ARG A 158 -19.96 7.34 45.86
N GLU A 159 -20.00 6.25 46.63
CA GLU A 159 -21.05 5.25 46.49
C GLU A 159 -22.44 5.81 46.78
N ARG A 160 -22.58 6.64 47.82
CA ARG A 160 -23.85 7.34 48.12
C ARG A 160 -24.22 8.31 47.00
N LEU A 161 -23.26 9.06 46.46
CA LEU A 161 -23.49 9.99 45.35
C LEU A 161 -23.94 9.25 44.08
N ILE A 162 -23.29 8.13 43.75
CA ILE A 162 -23.63 7.29 42.61
C ILE A 162 -25.03 6.72 42.84
N SER A 163 -25.29 6.10 43.98
CA SER A 163 -26.59 5.49 44.28
C SER A 163 -27.75 6.50 44.24
N ARG A 164 -27.51 7.74 44.67
CA ARG A 164 -28.49 8.83 44.55
C ARG A 164 -28.73 9.28 43.09
N LYS A 165 -27.71 9.18 42.22
CA LYS A 165 -27.78 9.59 40.81
C LYS A 165 -28.18 8.48 39.84
N LYS A 166 -28.11 7.21 40.25
CA LYS A 166 -28.55 6.04 39.45
C LYS A 166 -29.91 6.24 38.76
N PRO A 167 -31.00 6.65 39.43
CA PRO A 167 -32.30 6.80 38.76
C PRO A 167 -32.28 7.89 37.68
N TRP A 168 -31.57 8.99 37.91
CA TRP A 168 -31.42 10.08 36.92
C TRP A 168 -30.56 9.66 35.73
N ALA A 169 -29.53 8.84 35.95
CA ALA A 169 -28.71 8.29 34.88
C ALA A 169 -29.52 7.32 34.00
N VAL A 170 -30.35 6.47 34.61
CA VAL A 170 -31.27 5.58 33.89
C VAL A 170 -32.29 6.37 33.08
N ALA A 171 -32.87 7.42 33.66
CA ALA A 171 -33.81 8.31 32.95
C ALA A 171 -33.13 9.00 31.75
N ALA A 172 -31.92 9.51 31.90
CA ALA A 172 -31.17 10.14 30.81
C ALA A 172 -30.85 9.13 29.69
N ALA A 173 -30.43 7.91 30.03
CA ALA A 173 -30.19 6.86 29.06
C ALA A 173 -31.47 6.46 28.30
N ALA A 174 -32.61 6.36 29.00
CA ALA A 174 -33.90 6.07 28.37
C ALA A 174 -34.33 7.18 27.39
N ILE A 175 -34.13 8.46 27.74
CA ILE A 175 -34.42 9.59 26.85
C ILE A 175 -33.53 9.58 25.62
N LEU A 176 -32.24 9.27 25.76
CA LEU A 176 -31.33 9.15 24.62
C LEU A 176 -31.73 8.00 23.69
N LEU A 177 -32.07 6.84 24.25
CA LEU A 177 -32.56 5.70 23.47
C LEU A 177 -33.88 6.02 22.76
N LEU A 178 -34.80 6.74 23.41
CA LEU A 178 -36.01 7.24 22.76
C LEU A 178 -35.69 8.22 21.62
N GLY A 179 -34.77 9.16 21.84
CA GLY A 179 -34.35 10.11 20.81
C GLY A 179 -33.77 9.43 19.58
N TRP A 180 -32.88 8.44 19.78
CA TRP A 180 -32.35 7.62 18.68
C TRP A 180 -33.45 6.78 18.02
N GLY A 181 -34.35 6.18 18.79
CA GLY A 181 -35.48 5.40 18.26
C GLY A 181 -36.42 6.22 17.39
N VAL A 182 -36.79 7.44 17.84
CA VAL A 182 -37.62 8.37 17.07
C VAL A 182 -36.90 8.82 15.80
N THR A 183 -35.61 9.14 15.90
CA THR A 183 -34.81 9.56 14.74
C THR A 183 -34.76 8.44 13.70
N PHE A 184 -34.41 7.21 14.11
CA PHE A 184 -34.38 6.04 13.23
C PHE A 184 -35.74 5.76 12.59
N ALA A 185 -36.81 5.74 13.39
CA ALA A 185 -38.17 5.55 12.89
C ALA A 185 -38.58 6.63 11.89
N SER A 186 -38.23 7.90 12.15
CA SER A 186 -38.55 9.01 11.25
C SER A 186 -37.85 8.89 9.90
N TYR A 187 -36.54 8.56 9.88
CA TYR A 187 -35.81 8.33 8.63
C TYR A 187 -36.32 7.11 7.89
N PHE A 188 -36.63 6.03 8.60
CA PHE A 188 -37.19 4.82 8.00
C PHE A 188 -38.57 5.05 7.38
N MET A 189 -39.45 5.78 8.08
CA MET A 189 -40.76 6.16 7.54
C MET A 189 -40.63 7.13 6.36
N ALA A 190 -39.71 8.10 6.42
CA ALA A 190 -39.45 9.02 5.30
C ALA A 190 -38.93 8.28 4.06
N GLN A 191 -38.00 7.34 4.23
CA GLN A 191 -37.52 6.48 3.14
C GLN A 191 -38.65 5.66 2.52
N LYS A 192 -39.54 5.11 3.35
CA LYS A 192 -40.76 4.41 2.86
C LYS A 192 -41.73 5.35 2.15
N ALA A 193 -41.92 6.58 2.62
CA ALA A 193 -42.81 7.56 2.01
C ALA A 193 -42.28 8.04 0.65
N VAL A 194 -40.97 8.30 0.53
CA VAL A 194 -40.33 8.64 -0.74
C VAL A 194 -40.38 7.46 -1.73
N ALA A 195 -40.28 6.22 -1.23
CA ALA A 195 -40.54 5.04 -2.05
C ALA A 195 -42.02 4.90 -2.49
N ALA A 196 -42.95 5.66 -1.89
CA ALA A 196 -44.39 5.50 -2.07
C ALA A 196 -45.12 6.69 -2.74
N GLN A 197 -44.58 7.92 -2.76
CA GLN A 197 -45.36 9.10 -3.21
C GLN A 197 -44.90 9.73 -4.53
N SER A 198 -45.74 9.58 -5.58
CA SER A 198 -45.92 10.57 -6.66
C SER A 198 -47.03 11.54 -6.29
N ALA A 199 -46.97 12.74 -6.83
CA ALA A 199 -48.00 13.77 -6.80
C ALA A 199 -49.34 13.39 -7.49
N ARG A 200 -49.66 12.10 -7.68
CA ARG A 200 -50.82 11.63 -8.45
C ARG A 200 -51.52 10.39 -7.88
N GLY A 201 -51.41 10.14 -6.57
CA GLY A 201 -52.21 9.11 -5.88
C GLY A 201 -51.92 7.65 -6.24
N THR A 202 -50.98 7.39 -7.16
CA THR A 202 -50.49 6.04 -7.49
C THR A 202 -49.10 5.85 -6.91
N PRO A 203 -48.80 4.69 -6.27
CA PRO A 203 -47.47 4.42 -5.74
C PRO A 203 -46.45 4.45 -6.89
N ILE A 204 -45.43 5.32 -6.83
CA ILE A 204 -44.31 5.27 -7.77
C ILE A 204 -43.47 4.06 -7.38
N THR A 205 -43.84 2.91 -7.89
CA THR A 205 -42.90 1.80 -7.97
C THR A 205 -42.02 2.07 -9.19
N TRP A 206 -40.75 2.42 -8.95
CA TRP A 206 -39.73 2.40 -10.01
C TRP A 206 -39.62 1.02 -10.69
N SER A 207 -40.28 -0.01 -10.14
CA SER A 207 -40.52 -1.34 -10.72
C SER A 207 -40.72 -1.34 -12.24
N GLN A 208 -41.55 -0.46 -12.79
CA GLN A 208 -41.80 -0.47 -14.24
C GLN A 208 -40.58 0.04 -15.02
N ALA A 209 -39.96 1.13 -14.56
CA ALA A 209 -38.73 1.68 -15.17
C ALA A 209 -37.54 0.72 -14.97
N GLU A 210 -37.43 0.09 -13.81
CA GLU A 210 -36.42 -0.92 -13.47
C GLU A 210 -36.58 -2.17 -14.32
N SER A 211 -37.83 -2.62 -14.55
CA SER A 211 -38.13 -3.74 -15.45
C SER A 211 -37.74 -3.42 -16.89
N GLN A 212 -38.04 -2.21 -17.38
CA GLN A 212 -37.65 -1.78 -18.73
C GLN A 212 -36.12 -1.65 -18.86
N ALA A 213 -35.44 -1.10 -17.85
CA ALA A 213 -33.98 -1.01 -17.83
C ALA A 213 -33.33 -2.40 -17.80
N LYS A 214 -33.82 -3.32 -16.97
CA LYS A 214 -33.34 -4.72 -16.94
C LYS A 214 -33.53 -5.42 -18.27
N GLN A 215 -34.67 -5.19 -18.93
CA GLN A 215 -34.94 -5.77 -20.25
C GLN A 215 -33.98 -5.22 -21.32
N ALA A 216 -33.71 -3.91 -21.30
CA ALA A 216 -32.75 -3.29 -22.23
C ALA A 216 -31.31 -3.79 -22.00
N VAL A 217 -30.89 -3.94 -20.74
CA VAL A 217 -29.57 -4.51 -20.40
C VAL A 217 -29.47 -5.97 -20.86
N ALA A 218 -30.50 -6.78 -20.59
CA ALA A 218 -30.51 -8.17 -21.03
C ALA A 218 -30.45 -8.31 -22.56
N GLN A 219 -31.12 -7.43 -23.30
CA GLN A 219 -31.03 -7.38 -24.76
C GLN A 219 -29.64 -6.96 -25.24
N ALA A 220 -29.04 -5.94 -24.61
CA ALA A 220 -27.69 -5.48 -24.94
C ALA A 220 -26.64 -6.58 -24.69
N ASP A 221 -26.75 -7.30 -23.57
CA ASP A 221 -25.85 -8.41 -23.23
C ASP A 221 -26.02 -9.59 -24.19
N ALA A 222 -27.26 -9.92 -24.57
CA ALA A 222 -27.52 -10.96 -25.56
C ALA A 222 -26.92 -10.63 -26.93
N LEU A 223 -27.11 -9.38 -27.40
CA LEU A 223 -26.51 -8.91 -28.65
C LEU A 223 -24.99 -8.88 -28.58
N ARG A 224 -24.42 -8.43 -27.46
CA ARG A 224 -22.98 -8.42 -27.25
C ARG A 224 -22.41 -9.84 -27.32
N LYS A 225 -23.08 -10.80 -26.69
CA LYS A 225 -22.67 -12.21 -26.75
C LYS A 225 -22.71 -12.75 -28.18
N GLN A 226 -23.76 -12.46 -28.94
CA GLN A 226 -23.85 -12.85 -30.35
C GLN A 226 -22.73 -12.22 -31.20
N VAL A 227 -22.38 -10.96 -30.94
CA VAL A 227 -21.27 -10.29 -31.63
C VAL A 227 -19.92 -10.93 -31.29
N GLU A 228 -19.67 -11.22 -30.01
CA GLU A 228 -18.42 -11.89 -29.61
C GLU A 228 -18.34 -13.32 -30.15
N GLU A 229 -19.44 -14.07 -30.18
CA GLU A 229 -19.51 -15.41 -30.78
C GLU A 229 -19.24 -15.35 -32.30
N ALA A 230 -19.92 -14.44 -33.02
CA ALA A 230 -19.71 -14.25 -34.45
C ALA A 230 -18.29 -13.77 -34.77
N LYS A 231 -17.72 -12.91 -33.92
CA LYS A 231 -16.34 -12.44 -34.06
C LYS A 231 -15.34 -13.58 -33.83
N ALA A 232 -15.53 -14.39 -32.79
CA ALA A 232 -14.67 -15.55 -32.54
C ALA A 232 -14.73 -16.56 -33.70
N GLU A 233 -15.92 -16.76 -34.29
CA GLU A 233 -16.07 -17.61 -35.46
C GLU A 233 -15.36 -17.02 -36.69
N TYR A 234 -15.52 -15.70 -36.92
CA TYR A 234 -14.80 -14.99 -37.96
C TYR A 234 -13.28 -15.09 -37.79
N ASP A 235 -12.76 -14.83 -36.59
CA ASP A 235 -11.33 -14.85 -36.29
C ASP A 235 -10.75 -16.25 -36.57
N LYS A 236 -11.49 -17.31 -36.23
CA LYS A 236 -11.11 -18.69 -36.55
C LYS A 236 -11.02 -18.93 -38.06
N TYR A 237 -12.02 -18.53 -38.84
CA TYR A 237 -11.96 -18.69 -40.30
C TYR A 237 -10.90 -17.81 -40.94
N PHE A 238 -10.68 -16.63 -40.38
CA PHE A 238 -9.64 -15.71 -40.81
C PHE A 238 -8.24 -16.30 -40.57
N GLU A 239 -7.99 -16.88 -39.40
CA GLU A 239 -6.75 -17.58 -39.07
C GLU A 239 -6.52 -18.79 -39.99
N ILE A 240 -7.55 -19.60 -40.24
CA ILE A 240 -7.50 -20.70 -41.23
C ILE A 240 -7.17 -20.16 -42.62
N GLY A 241 -7.79 -19.05 -43.03
CA GLY A 241 -7.50 -18.35 -44.28
C GLY A 241 -6.05 -17.88 -44.35
N GLN A 242 -5.52 -17.29 -43.27
CA GLN A 242 -4.13 -16.89 -43.18
C GLN A 242 -3.17 -18.08 -43.26
N HIS A 243 -3.48 -19.21 -42.64
CA HIS A 243 -2.66 -20.42 -42.74
C HIS A 243 -2.67 -21.04 -44.15
N LEU A 244 -3.81 -21.00 -44.84
CA LEU A 244 -3.93 -21.51 -46.21
C LEU A 244 -3.25 -20.59 -47.24
N VAL A 245 -3.38 -19.27 -47.07
CA VAL A 245 -2.76 -18.27 -47.96
C VAL A 245 -1.27 -18.08 -47.64
N GLY A 246 -0.86 -18.15 -46.37
CA GLY A 246 0.54 -17.99 -45.96
C GLY A 246 1.49 -19.02 -46.55
N ASN A 247 0.98 -20.23 -46.86
CA ASN A 247 1.78 -21.27 -47.53
C ASN A 247 1.94 -21.02 -49.04
N ALA A 248 1.09 -20.19 -49.66
CA ALA A 248 1.19 -19.84 -51.07
C ALA A 248 2.34 -18.86 -51.36
N ASP A 249 2.67 -18.00 -50.41
CA ASP A 249 3.83 -17.10 -50.47
C ASP A 249 5.11 -17.81 -49.99
N GLY A 250 5.01 -18.62 -48.93
CA GLY A 250 6.14 -19.37 -48.38
C GLY A 250 6.84 -20.28 -49.40
N ARG A 251 6.08 -20.93 -50.30
CA ARG A 251 6.64 -21.77 -51.38
C ARG A 251 7.49 -20.99 -52.39
N LEU A 252 7.27 -19.68 -52.55
CA LEU A 252 7.99 -18.86 -53.51
C LEU A 252 9.31 -18.31 -52.94
N LEU A 253 9.39 -18.08 -51.63
CA LEU A 253 10.56 -17.46 -50.98
C LEU A 253 11.89 -18.14 -51.32
N TRP A 254 11.95 -19.47 -51.27
CA TRP A 254 13.16 -20.22 -51.60
C TRP A 254 13.47 -20.20 -53.09
N LEU A 255 12.45 -20.24 -53.95
CA LEU A 255 12.62 -20.14 -55.40
C LEU A 255 13.11 -18.76 -55.82
N GLU A 256 12.60 -17.71 -55.19
CA GLU A 256 13.05 -16.33 -55.38
C GLU A 256 14.49 -16.15 -54.92
N LEU A 257 14.85 -16.68 -53.74
CA LEU A 257 16.24 -16.62 -53.25
C LEU A 257 17.20 -17.35 -54.18
N LEU A 258 16.87 -18.56 -54.63
CA LEU A 258 17.70 -19.32 -55.56
C LEU A 258 17.81 -18.61 -56.92
N CYS A 259 16.72 -18.01 -57.40
CA CYS A 259 16.74 -17.18 -58.61
C CYS A 259 17.65 -15.96 -58.42
N ALA A 260 17.57 -15.30 -57.26
CA ALA A 260 18.39 -14.15 -56.92
C ALA A 260 19.88 -14.50 -56.84
N ILE A 261 20.23 -15.62 -56.21
CA ILE A 261 21.61 -16.15 -56.17
C ILE A 261 22.08 -16.46 -57.60
N ASN A 262 21.26 -17.14 -58.41
CA ASN A 262 21.62 -17.50 -59.78
C ASN A 262 21.82 -16.28 -60.71
N GLN A 263 21.07 -15.20 -60.49
CA GLN A 263 21.24 -13.93 -61.21
C GLN A 263 22.41 -13.10 -60.67
N ALA A 264 22.85 -13.33 -59.43
CA ALA A 264 24.02 -12.66 -58.84
C ALA A 264 25.36 -13.20 -59.36
N LEU A 265 25.36 -14.39 -59.96
CA LEU A 265 26.57 -15.01 -60.50
C LEU A 265 27.01 -14.29 -61.78
N PRO A 266 28.32 -14.04 -61.95
CA PRO A 266 28.83 -13.45 -63.18
C PRO A 266 28.59 -14.41 -64.36
N ARG A 267 28.33 -13.82 -65.53
CA ARG A 267 28.15 -14.53 -66.81
C ARG A 267 28.91 -13.80 -67.91
N ASP A 268 29.39 -14.57 -68.88
CA ASP A 268 29.95 -14.03 -70.10
C ASP A 268 28.84 -13.48 -71.01
N GLU A 269 29.10 -12.35 -71.68
CA GLU A 269 28.20 -11.81 -72.69
C GLU A 269 28.43 -12.56 -74.02
N GLY A 270 27.48 -13.40 -74.43
CA GLY A 270 27.57 -14.19 -75.68
C GLY A 270 28.07 -15.62 -75.46
N GLU A 271 28.79 -16.17 -76.45
CA GLU A 271 29.32 -17.54 -76.38
C GLU A 271 30.51 -17.60 -75.39
N PRO A 272 30.47 -18.46 -74.35
CA PRO A 272 31.53 -18.53 -73.37
C PRO A 272 32.88 -18.90 -74.01
N PRO A 273 34.01 -18.28 -73.60
CA PRO A 273 35.33 -18.66 -74.08
C PRO A 273 35.60 -20.16 -73.93
N ALA A 274 36.27 -20.76 -74.91
CA ALA A 274 36.64 -22.18 -74.87
C ALA A 274 37.50 -22.51 -73.63
N GLU A 275 38.41 -21.60 -73.26
CA GLU A 275 39.26 -21.74 -72.10
C GLU A 275 38.52 -21.41 -70.79
N ILE A 276 38.42 -22.38 -69.88
CA ILE A 276 37.67 -22.23 -68.62
C ILE A 276 38.23 -21.10 -67.72
N GLN A 277 39.53 -20.81 -67.80
CA GLN A 277 40.18 -19.76 -67.01
C GLN A 277 39.87 -18.33 -67.51
N ARG A 278 39.35 -18.21 -68.74
CA ARG A 278 38.92 -16.94 -69.33
C ARG A 278 37.43 -16.65 -69.14
N ARG A 279 36.66 -17.64 -68.71
CA ARG A 279 35.22 -17.49 -68.45
C ARG A 279 34.98 -16.63 -67.22
N ARG A 280 33.98 -15.76 -67.28
CA ARG A 280 33.49 -14.99 -66.14
C ARG A 280 32.41 -15.79 -65.42
N SER A 281 32.81 -16.87 -64.76
CA SER A 281 31.88 -17.78 -64.05
C SER A 281 32.36 -18.10 -62.64
N LEU A 282 31.42 -18.18 -61.71
CA LEU A 282 31.61 -18.80 -60.40
C LEU A 282 30.80 -20.10 -60.35
N ILE A 283 31.40 -21.17 -59.86
CA ILE A 283 30.77 -22.49 -59.73
C ILE A 283 30.38 -22.66 -58.26
N ILE A 284 29.11 -22.88 -57.98
CA ILE A 284 28.61 -23.13 -56.62
C ILE A 284 28.65 -24.63 -56.37
N ASP A 285 29.34 -25.05 -55.31
CA ASP A 285 29.41 -26.45 -54.88
C ASP A 285 28.32 -26.77 -53.86
N ASN A 286 28.01 -25.83 -52.95
CA ASN A 286 27.02 -26.04 -51.90
C ASN A 286 26.39 -24.71 -51.43
N ILE A 287 25.11 -24.77 -51.08
CA ILE A 287 24.38 -23.69 -50.42
C ILE A 287 23.81 -24.25 -49.11
N ARG A 288 24.33 -23.79 -47.97
CA ARG A 288 23.83 -24.14 -46.64
C ARG A 288 23.03 -22.97 -46.07
N CYS A 289 21.86 -23.28 -45.51
CA CYS A 289 21.01 -22.30 -44.83
C CYS A 289 20.81 -22.72 -43.36
N GLU A 290 21.14 -21.84 -42.42
CA GLU A 290 20.97 -22.08 -40.98
C GLU A 290 20.13 -20.98 -40.38
N GLN A 291 19.10 -21.34 -39.61
CA GLN A 291 18.29 -20.35 -38.91
C GLN A 291 18.91 -20.01 -37.55
N VAL A 292 19.12 -18.73 -37.31
CA VAL A 292 19.63 -18.22 -36.03
C VAL A 292 18.56 -17.41 -35.32
N GLU A 293 18.52 -17.49 -33.99
CA GLU A 293 17.54 -16.75 -33.18
C GLU A 293 17.80 -15.25 -33.16
N ASP A 294 19.07 -14.85 -33.26
CA ASP A 294 19.47 -13.44 -33.32
C ASP A 294 20.67 -13.24 -34.25
N ALA A 295 20.42 -12.64 -35.42
CA ALA A 295 21.46 -12.39 -36.42
C ALA A 295 22.43 -11.27 -36.05
N ALA A 296 22.15 -10.49 -34.99
CA ALA A 296 23.09 -9.50 -34.48
C ALA A 296 24.43 -10.12 -34.05
N ARG A 297 24.40 -11.31 -33.42
CA ARG A 297 25.61 -12.03 -32.99
C ARG A 297 26.49 -12.47 -34.16
N TRP A 298 25.87 -12.97 -35.22
CA TRP A 298 26.57 -13.37 -36.45
C TRP A 298 27.25 -12.16 -37.11
N TYR A 299 26.55 -11.02 -37.20
CA TYR A 299 27.09 -9.81 -37.80
C TYR A 299 28.27 -9.23 -37.00
N GLN A 300 28.18 -9.21 -35.67
CA GLN A 300 29.30 -8.81 -34.81
C GLN A 300 30.55 -9.66 -35.10
N ALA A 301 30.40 -10.99 -35.21
CA ALA A 301 31.50 -11.87 -35.54
C ALA A 301 32.11 -11.61 -36.94
N MET A 302 31.29 -11.18 -37.91
CA MET A 302 31.78 -10.81 -39.25
C MET A 302 32.58 -9.51 -39.26
N VAL A 303 32.14 -8.53 -38.47
CA VAL A 303 32.83 -7.24 -38.31
C VAL A 303 34.14 -7.42 -37.55
N GLU A 304 34.13 -8.16 -36.43
CA GLU A 304 35.33 -8.44 -35.62
C GLU A 304 36.43 -9.13 -36.43
N LYS A 305 36.06 -10.09 -37.29
CA LYS A 305 36.98 -10.80 -38.17
C LYS A 305 37.32 -10.04 -39.46
N GLN A 306 36.80 -8.83 -39.63
CA GLN A 306 36.97 -7.98 -40.81
C GLN A 306 36.57 -8.65 -42.14
N TYR A 307 35.63 -9.59 -42.09
CA TYR A 307 35.11 -10.30 -43.27
C TYR A 307 34.04 -9.50 -44.01
N TYR A 308 33.30 -8.64 -43.32
CA TYR A 308 32.41 -7.68 -43.94
C TYR A 308 33.15 -6.36 -44.24
N ARG A 309 32.99 -5.85 -45.47
CA ARG A 309 33.50 -4.54 -45.90
C ARG A 309 32.44 -3.87 -46.78
N PRO A 310 31.85 -2.73 -46.38
CA PRO A 310 30.84 -2.06 -47.18
C PRO A 310 31.46 -1.52 -48.48
N ILE A 311 30.79 -1.73 -49.61
CA ILE A 311 31.19 -1.18 -50.90
C ILE A 311 30.62 0.23 -51.04
N GLY A 312 31.49 1.24 -50.94
CA GLY A 312 31.12 2.65 -50.87
C GLY A 312 31.07 3.11 -49.41
N GLY A 313 31.84 4.15 -49.09
CA GLY A 313 32.07 4.60 -47.72
C GLY A 313 30.81 5.13 -47.06
N ASP A 314 30.11 4.26 -46.35
CA ASP A 314 29.55 4.56 -45.04
C ASP A 314 30.05 3.47 -44.10
N SER A 315 31.27 3.68 -43.57
CA SER A 315 31.67 3.02 -42.35
C SER A 315 30.64 3.40 -41.29
N VAL A 316 29.74 2.48 -40.92
CA VAL A 316 29.04 2.60 -39.65
C VAL A 316 30.11 2.45 -38.58
N ALA A 317 30.73 3.56 -38.22
CA ALA A 317 31.76 3.63 -37.22
C ALA A 317 31.16 3.11 -35.90
N ALA A 318 31.82 2.10 -35.32
CA ALA A 318 31.74 1.92 -33.88
C ALA A 318 32.21 3.24 -33.23
N PRO A 319 31.47 3.85 -32.30
CA PRO A 319 31.93 5.09 -31.68
C PRO A 319 33.15 4.77 -30.81
N GLN A 320 34.35 5.11 -31.30
CA GLN A 320 35.53 5.23 -30.46
C GLN A 320 35.47 6.59 -29.77
N GLY A 321 35.48 6.55 -28.44
CA GLY A 321 35.50 7.74 -27.61
C GLY A 321 36.75 8.57 -27.87
N ASP A 322 36.54 9.83 -28.17
CA ASP A 322 37.59 10.83 -28.17
C ASP A 322 37.64 11.50 -26.79
N THR A 323 38.77 11.31 -26.12
CA THR A 323 39.15 11.97 -24.88
C THR A 323 40.03 13.18 -25.21
N GLY A 324 39.55 14.39 -24.92
CA GLY A 324 40.39 15.60 -25.06
C GLY A 324 39.79 16.90 -24.51
N GLN A 325 40.02 17.14 -23.20
CA GLN A 325 40.14 18.43 -22.49
C GLN A 325 38.92 19.39 -22.52
N SER A 326 38.41 19.96 -21.42
CA SER A 326 39.05 20.48 -20.21
C SER A 326 37.98 20.90 -19.18
N GLY A 327 38.34 20.93 -17.89
CA GLY A 327 37.67 21.76 -16.86
C GLY A 327 36.78 21.04 -15.84
N GLN A 328 37.36 20.79 -14.67
CA GLN A 328 36.75 20.65 -13.32
C GLN A 328 35.37 21.33 -13.16
N GLU A 329 34.37 20.78 -12.46
CA GLU A 329 34.37 20.46 -11.02
C GLU A 329 33.05 19.75 -10.58
N ALA A 330 33.14 18.91 -9.53
CA ALA A 330 32.13 18.52 -8.54
C ALA A 330 30.76 17.88 -8.93
N MET A 331 30.58 16.60 -8.54
CA MET A 331 29.29 16.01 -8.11
C MET A 331 28.89 16.58 -6.72
N PRO A 332 27.62 16.55 -6.24
CA PRO A 332 26.68 15.40 -6.35
C PRO A 332 25.18 15.74 -6.51
N GLY A 333 24.39 14.77 -6.99
CA GLY A 333 22.92 14.92 -7.01
C GLY A 333 22.17 13.68 -7.48
N ALA A 334 21.54 13.03 -6.51
CA ALA A 334 20.70 11.84 -6.55
C ALA A 334 19.75 11.63 -7.74
N GLN A 335 19.66 10.36 -8.15
CA GLN A 335 18.45 9.57 -8.41
C GLN A 335 17.24 10.30 -9.02
N GLY A 336 16.94 9.96 -10.28
CA GLY A 336 15.64 10.20 -10.87
C GLY A 336 15.64 10.09 -12.39
N ALA A 337 15.70 8.87 -12.92
CA ALA A 337 15.06 8.46 -14.18
C ALA A 337 15.48 7.03 -14.49
N ALA A 338 14.65 6.08 -14.06
CA ALA A 338 14.56 4.81 -14.74
C ALA A 338 14.11 5.05 -16.20
N GLU A 339 14.47 4.12 -17.08
CA GLU A 339 13.75 3.82 -18.33
C GLU A 339 13.76 4.91 -19.40
N ALA A 340 14.80 4.90 -20.25
CA ALA A 340 14.67 5.12 -21.69
C ALA A 340 16.00 4.84 -22.42
N GLN A 341 16.62 3.68 -22.21
CA GLN A 341 17.56 3.17 -23.23
C GLN A 341 16.72 2.46 -24.29
N GLN A 342 16.01 3.27 -25.07
CA GLN A 342 15.29 2.77 -26.24
C GLN A 342 16.35 2.24 -27.20
N ALA A 343 16.44 0.91 -27.27
CA ALA A 343 17.30 0.20 -28.18
C ALA A 343 17.07 0.73 -29.59
N ALA A 344 18.04 1.44 -30.14
CA ALA A 344 18.13 1.59 -31.57
C ALA A 344 18.36 0.18 -32.14
N ALA A 345 17.27 -0.47 -32.56
CA ALA A 345 17.31 -1.81 -33.11
C ALA A 345 18.24 -1.83 -34.31
N SER A 346 19.37 -2.53 -34.21
CA SER A 346 20.15 -2.92 -35.38
C SER A 346 19.20 -3.60 -36.37
N PRO A 347 19.20 -3.26 -37.68
CA PRO A 347 18.22 -3.74 -38.67
C PRO A 347 18.16 -5.27 -38.81
N ILE A 348 19.13 -5.97 -38.24
CA ILE A 348 19.29 -7.42 -38.27
C ILE A 348 19.00 -8.13 -36.95
N SER A 349 18.62 -7.43 -35.87
CA SER A 349 18.24 -8.11 -34.62
C SER A 349 17.04 -9.03 -34.81
N GLY A 350 17.03 -10.17 -34.14
CA GLY A 350 15.97 -11.18 -34.20
C GLY A 350 16.23 -12.29 -35.23
N ARG A 351 15.23 -13.18 -35.38
CA ARG A 351 15.36 -14.43 -36.12
C ARG A 351 15.62 -14.17 -37.61
N ALA A 352 16.64 -14.82 -38.17
CA ALA A 352 16.99 -14.74 -39.59
C ALA A 352 17.68 -16.02 -40.07
N TRP A 353 17.86 -16.15 -41.38
CA TRP A 353 18.64 -17.22 -41.99
C TRP A 353 20.05 -16.72 -42.31
N ILE A 354 21.07 -17.52 -42.02
CA ILE A 354 22.43 -17.31 -42.51
C ILE A 354 22.62 -18.24 -43.70
N VAL A 355 22.80 -17.65 -44.87
CA VAL A 355 23.02 -18.38 -46.13
C VAL A 355 24.52 -18.41 -46.39
N SER A 356 25.08 -19.61 -46.52
CA SER A 356 26.48 -19.87 -46.81
C SER A 356 26.61 -20.53 -48.17
N ILE A 357 27.26 -19.83 -49.11
CA ILE A 357 27.54 -20.30 -50.47
C ILE A 357 29.02 -20.65 -50.55
N SER A 358 29.33 -21.93 -50.68
CA SER A 358 30.69 -22.39 -51.00
C SER A 358 30.80 -22.74 -52.48
N GLY A 359 31.90 -22.36 -53.09
CA GLY A 359 32.12 -22.60 -54.51
C GLY A 359 33.56 -22.33 -54.91
N HIS A 360 33.83 -22.42 -56.21
CA HIS A 360 35.15 -22.18 -56.77
C HIS A 360 35.10 -21.45 -58.12
N HIS A 361 36.25 -20.88 -58.52
CA HIS A 361 36.40 -20.29 -59.84
C HIS A 361 37.81 -20.47 -60.41
N PHE A 362 37.90 -20.36 -61.74
CA PHE A 362 39.15 -20.50 -62.50
C PHE A 362 39.66 -19.18 -63.09
N HIS A 363 38.97 -18.06 -62.81
CA HIS A 363 39.32 -16.71 -63.29
C HIS A 363 40.54 -16.14 -62.52
N ASN A 364 41.72 -16.68 -62.79
CA ASN A 364 42.96 -16.41 -62.03
C ASN A 364 44.20 -16.25 -62.93
N LEU A 365 44.02 -15.99 -64.23
CA LEU A 365 45.13 -15.70 -65.14
C LEU A 365 45.78 -14.35 -64.80
N PRO A 366 47.11 -14.21 -64.96
CA PRO A 366 47.81 -12.95 -64.69
C PRO A 366 47.28 -11.75 -65.50
N GLU A 367 46.67 -12.00 -66.65
CA GLU A 367 46.07 -10.97 -67.52
C GLU A 367 44.82 -10.30 -66.92
N HIS A 368 44.16 -10.91 -65.92
CA HIS A 368 42.99 -10.36 -65.23
C HIS A 368 43.34 -9.30 -64.16
N GLY A 369 44.62 -8.95 -64.03
CA GLY A 369 45.09 -7.88 -63.16
C GLY A 369 44.77 -8.11 -61.69
N THR A 370 44.10 -7.15 -61.05
CA THR A 370 43.73 -7.21 -59.63
C THR A 370 42.47 -7.99 -59.35
N SER A 371 41.66 -8.33 -60.39
CA SER A 371 40.40 -9.05 -60.23
C SER A 371 40.63 -10.56 -60.32
N VAL A 372 41.41 -11.09 -59.38
CA VAL A 372 41.72 -12.52 -59.24
C VAL A 372 41.50 -12.98 -57.80
N GLY A 373 41.34 -14.29 -57.60
CA GLY A 373 41.08 -14.92 -56.31
C GLY A 373 39.95 -14.25 -55.52
N ALA A 374 40.22 -13.92 -54.26
CA ALA A 374 39.27 -13.28 -53.36
C ALA A 374 38.67 -11.98 -53.92
N GLN A 375 39.46 -11.19 -54.68
CA GLN A 375 39.00 -9.91 -55.19
C GLN A 375 37.98 -10.09 -56.32
N TYR A 376 38.14 -11.10 -57.17
CA TYR A 376 37.16 -11.44 -58.21
C TYR A 376 35.79 -11.77 -57.61
N VAL A 377 35.76 -12.54 -56.52
CA VAL A 377 34.50 -12.87 -55.80
C VAL A 377 33.87 -11.63 -55.17
N ARG A 378 34.69 -10.70 -54.66
CA ARG A 378 34.19 -9.42 -54.11
C ARG A 378 33.57 -8.54 -55.19
N ASP A 379 34.29 -8.35 -56.30
CA ASP A 379 33.89 -7.47 -57.40
C ASP A 379 32.66 -7.99 -58.16
N THR A 380 32.41 -9.31 -58.09
CA THR A 380 31.28 -9.97 -58.76
C THR A 380 30.14 -10.30 -57.77
N LEU A 381 30.20 -11.46 -57.12
CA LEU A 381 29.09 -12.00 -56.32
C LEU A 381 28.76 -11.12 -55.10
N VAL A 382 29.75 -10.71 -54.31
CA VAL A 382 29.50 -9.90 -53.11
C VAL A 382 28.92 -8.53 -53.49
N LYS A 383 29.55 -7.86 -54.47
CA LYS A 383 29.08 -6.55 -54.98
C LYS A 383 27.66 -6.62 -55.54
N THR A 384 27.35 -7.67 -56.28
CA THR A 384 26.01 -7.85 -56.87
C THR A 384 24.96 -8.14 -55.79
N LEU A 385 25.29 -8.95 -54.77
CA LEU A 385 24.40 -9.18 -53.63
C LEU A 385 24.19 -7.92 -52.76
N GLU A 386 25.15 -7.01 -52.72
CA GLU A 386 25.05 -5.78 -51.92
C GLU A 386 24.30 -4.64 -52.64
N THR A 387 24.56 -4.46 -53.94
CA THR A 387 24.10 -3.28 -54.70
C THR A 387 23.29 -3.60 -55.95
N GLY A 388 23.23 -4.87 -56.35
CA GLY A 388 22.58 -5.31 -57.57
C GLY A 388 21.05 -5.31 -57.49
N LYS A 389 20.46 -5.66 -58.62
CA LYS A 389 19.02 -5.89 -58.76
C LYS A 389 18.78 -7.27 -59.35
N VAL A 390 17.67 -7.87 -58.96
CA VAL A 390 17.18 -9.16 -59.45
C VAL A 390 15.84 -8.96 -60.13
N ARG A 391 15.63 -9.69 -61.22
CA ARG A 391 14.37 -9.72 -61.97
C ARG A 391 13.57 -10.94 -61.57
N LEU A 392 12.44 -10.74 -60.89
CA LEU A 392 11.55 -11.83 -60.49
C LEU A 392 10.22 -11.78 -61.26
N PRO A 393 9.59 -12.93 -61.55
CA PRO A 393 8.29 -12.96 -62.22
C PRO A 393 7.20 -12.40 -61.28
N ALA A 394 6.46 -11.37 -61.73
CA ALA A 394 5.44 -10.68 -60.93
C ALA A 394 4.05 -11.36 -60.95
N GLY A 395 3.89 -12.43 -61.73
CA GLY A 395 2.62 -13.13 -61.93
C GLY A 395 2.30 -13.36 -63.42
N GLN A 396 1.24 -14.12 -63.69
CA GLN A 396 0.87 -14.49 -65.06
C GLN A 396 0.47 -13.23 -65.87
N GLY A 397 1.23 -12.89 -66.92
CA GLY A 397 0.95 -11.76 -67.81
C GLY A 397 1.49 -10.39 -67.35
N GLN A 398 2.17 -10.30 -66.21
CA GLN A 398 2.80 -9.06 -65.74
C GLN A 398 4.29 -9.01 -66.11
N PRO A 399 4.86 -7.81 -66.41
CA PRO A 399 6.29 -7.68 -66.66
C PRO A 399 7.10 -8.09 -65.41
N PRO A 400 8.32 -8.65 -65.58
CA PRO A 400 9.18 -9.00 -64.45
C PRO A 400 9.44 -7.79 -63.55
N GLN A 401 9.39 -8.00 -62.24
CA GLN A 401 9.64 -6.98 -61.23
C GLN A 401 11.14 -6.89 -60.97
N GLU A 402 11.70 -5.69 -61.08
CA GLU A 402 13.06 -5.40 -60.60
C GLU A 402 13.02 -5.07 -59.11
N LEU A 403 13.82 -5.81 -58.35
CA LEU A 403 13.97 -5.68 -56.91
C LEU A 403 15.46 -5.60 -56.56
N THR A 404 15.80 -4.81 -55.56
CA THR A 404 17.12 -4.87 -54.94
C THR A 404 17.23 -6.11 -54.06
N TYR A 405 18.45 -6.63 -53.89
CA TYR A 405 18.70 -7.73 -52.95
C TYR A 405 18.29 -7.38 -51.52
N LYS A 406 18.39 -6.10 -51.15
CA LYS A 406 17.90 -5.57 -49.86
C LYS A 406 16.38 -5.68 -49.72
N GLU A 407 15.59 -5.42 -50.77
CA GLU A 407 14.14 -5.62 -50.77
C GLU A 407 13.74 -7.11 -50.65
N LEU A 408 14.58 -8.03 -51.10
CA LEU A 408 14.43 -9.48 -50.84
C LEU A 408 14.90 -9.90 -49.45
N GLY A 409 15.45 -8.95 -48.68
CA GLY A 409 15.92 -9.18 -47.32
C GLY A 409 17.30 -9.80 -47.24
N VAL A 410 18.13 -9.67 -48.28
CA VAL A 410 19.56 -10.05 -48.25
C VAL A 410 20.37 -8.89 -47.67
N TYR A 411 21.16 -9.18 -46.65
CA TYR A 411 21.98 -8.21 -45.92
C TYR A 411 23.40 -8.71 -45.71
N PHE A 412 24.37 -7.79 -45.77
CA PHE A 412 25.76 -7.99 -45.37
C PHE A 412 26.48 -9.19 -46.04
N PRO A 413 26.51 -9.27 -47.39
CA PRO A 413 27.28 -10.30 -48.07
C PRO A 413 28.77 -10.14 -47.73
N SER A 414 29.37 -11.23 -47.26
CA SER A 414 30.72 -11.23 -46.68
C SER A 414 31.51 -12.43 -47.20
N LEU A 415 32.75 -12.21 -47.63
CA LEU A 415 33.67 -13.28 -48.04
C LEU A 415 34.44 -13.77 -46.81
N VAL A 416 34.19 -15.01 -46.40
CA VAL A 416 34.69 -15.60 -45.16
C VAL A 416 35.95 -16.41 -45.43
N ALA A 417 37.02 -16.12 -44.68
CA ALA A 417 38.28 -16.89 -44.68
C ALA A 417 38.77 -17.29 -46.09
N PRO A 418 39.03 -16.33 -46.99
CA PRO A 418 39.50 -16.63 -48.35
C PRO A 418 40.81 -17.43 -48.31
N GLY A 419 40.87 -18.52 -49.08
CA GLY A 419 42.05 -19.37 -49.22
C GLY A 419 43.12 -18.80 -50.17
N ASN A 420 44.01 -19.66 -50.65
CA ASN A 420 45.01 -19.32 -51.67
C ASN A 420 44.57 -19.81 -53.05
N ILE A 421 45.17 -19.26 -54.11
CA ILE A 421 45.02 -19.79 -55.47
C ILE A 421 45.88 -21.05 -55.59
N GLU A 422 45.28 -22.16 -56.02
CA GLU A 422 45.93 -23.46 -56.17
C GLU A 422 45.96 -23.87 -57.65
N ASP A 423 47.09 -24.41 -58.11
CA ASP A 423 47.20 -24.97 -59.45
C ASP A 423 46.68 -26.42 -59.44
N VAL A 424 45.56 -26.65 -60.12
CA VAL A 424 44.87 -27.95 -60.17
C VAL A 424 44.90 -28.49 -61.59
N GLU A 425 45.15 -29.79 -61.72
CA GLU A 425 45.09 -30.48 -63.00
C GLU A 425 43.68 -31.05 -63.24
N LEU A 426 42.95 -30.47 -64.20
CA LEU A 426 41.65 -30.96 -64.61
C LEU A 426 41.81 -32.03 -65.69
N LYS A 427 41.22 -33.20 -65.44
CA LYS A 427 41.09 -34.27 -66.44
C LYS A 427 39.81 -34.06 -67.23
N ILE A 428 39.93 -33.85 -68.53
CA ILE A 428 38.78 -33.75 -69.42
C ILE A 428 38.24 -35.16 -69.67
N PRO A 429 36.96 -35.46 -69.38
CA PRO A 429 36.35 -36.77 -69.66
C PRO A 429 36.39 -37.09 -71.15
N ALA A 430 36.65 -38.36 -71.52
CA ALA A 430 36.83 -38.80 -72.91
C ALA A 430 35.63 -38.46 -73.83
N THR A 431 34.41 -38.41 -73.29
CA THR A 431 33.17 -38.11 -74.03
C THR A 431 33.08 -36.69 -74.60
N LEU A 432 33.89 -35.74 -74.10
CA LEU A 432 33.94 -34.36 -74.62
C LEU A 432 35.08 -34.14 -75.61
N GLN A 433 36.02 -35.09 -75.74
CA GLN A 433 37.16 -34.98 -76.65
C GLN A 433 36.74 -35.28 -78.12
N ASP A 434 35.75 -36.16 -78.32
CA ASP A 434 35.25 -36.53 -79.64
C ASP A 434 34.44 -35.41 -80.34
N ALA A 435 33.90 -34.46 -79.56
CA ALA A 435 33.13 -33.33 -80.10
C ALA A 435 34.02 -32.30 -80.83
N GLU A 436 35.24 -32.05 -80.33
CA GLU A 436 36.19 -31.13 -80.98
C GLU A 436 36.91 -31.76 -82.19
N ALA A 437 37.16 -33.06 -82.17
CA ALA A 437 37.78 -33.78 -83.30
C ALA A 437 36.89 -33.79 -84.57
N SER A 438 35.58 -33.58 -84.43
CA SER A 438 34.63 -33.54 -85.55
C SER A 438 34.75 -32.33 -86.48
N LYS A 439 35.58 -31.32 -86.16
CA LYS A 439 35.80 -30.11 -86.98
C LYS A 439 37.11 -30.09 -87.80
N SER A 440 37.99 -31.08 -87.69
CA SER A 440 39.14 -31.21 -88.59
C SER A 440 39.28 -32.64 -89.10
N SER A 441 39.18 -32.81 -90.42
CA SER A 441 39.25 -34.11 -91.10
C SER A 441 40.67 -34.69 -91.05
N ALA A 442 40.96 -35.55 -90.08
CA ALA A 442 41.98 -36.59 -90.18
C ALA A 442 41.79 -37.65 -89.08
N ALA A 443 41.56 -38.90 -89.47
CA ALA A 443 41.50 -40.03 -88.56
C ALA A 443 42.92 -40.38 -88.04
N GLY A 444 43.09 -40.34 -86.71
CA GLY A 444 44.32 -40.75 -86.01
C GLY A 444 44.00 -41.25 -84.59
N LYS A 445 44.77 -42.24 -84.11
CA LYS A 445 44.66 -43.05 -82.86
C LYS A 445 44.16 -42.30 -81.60
N PRO A 446 43.52 -43.00 -80.63
CA PRO A 446 43.08 -42.39 -79.36
C PRO A 446 44.29 -41.83 -78.61
N GLY A 447 44.31 -40.50 -78.46
CA GLY A 447 45.31 -39.78 -77.68
C GLY A 447 45.01 -39.85 -76.19
N ASP A 448 46.05 -39.89 -75.37
CA ASP A 448 45.95 -39.80 -73.91
C ASP A 448 45.10 -38.61 -73.47
N ALA A 449 44.35 -38.77 -72.37
CA ALA A 449 43.48 -37.73 -71.82
C ALA A 449 44.27 -36.43 -71.63
N LYS A 450 43.87 -35.39 -72.36
CA LYS A 450 44.51 -34.06 -72.28
C LYS A 450 44.21 -33.47 -70.90
N ALA A 451 45.24 -33.41 -70.06
CA ALA A 451 45.16 -32.79 -68.75
C ALA A 451 45.42 -31.28 -68.89
N MET A 452 44.52 -30.45 -68.36
CA MET A 452 44.67 -28.99 -68.38
C MET A 452 45.01 -28.49 -66.98
N LYS A 453 46.14 -27.80 -66.83
CA LYS A 453 46.49 -27.11 -65.59
C LYS A 453 45.71 -25.80 -65.51
N VAL A 454 44.92 -25.63 -64.46
CA VAL A 454 44.12 -24.44 -64.22
C VAL A 454 44.36 -23.91 -62.81
N ARG A 455 44.24 -22.59 -62.66
CA ARG A 455 44.41 -21.92 -61.37
C ARG A 455 43.05 -21.80 -60.68
N LYS A 456 42.81 -22.62 -59.67
CA LYS A 456 41.56 -22.71 -58.91
C LYS A 456 41.60 -21.82 -57.67
N PHE A 457 40.49 -21.17 -57.33
CA PHE A 457 40.31 -20.50 -56.05
C PHE A 457 38.97 -20.92 -55.42
N ASP A 458 39.02 -21.40 -54.18
CA ASP A 458 37.85 -21.79 -53.38
C ASP A 458 37.38 -20.62 -52.51
N PHE A 459 36.07 -20.40 -52.46
CA PHE A 459 35.46 -19.30 -51.72
C PHE A 459 34.28 -19.75 -50.87
N LEU A 460 34.04 -19.01 -49.78
CA LEU A 460 32.86 -19.10 -48.93
C LEU A 460 32.26 -17.70 -48.75
N VAL A 461 31.09 -17.46 -49.33
CA VAL A 461 30.33 -16.21 -49.15
C VAL A 461 29.18 -16.47 -48.18
N GLN A 462 29.03 -15.61 -47.19
CA GLN A 462 27.91 -15.65 -46.25
C GLN A 462 27.11 -14.35 -46.28
N PHE A 463 25.79 -14.44 -46.17
CA PHE A 463 24.92 -13.28 -45.98
C PHE A 463 23.75 -13.62 -45.04
N CYS A 464 23.18 -12.58 -44.44
CA CYS A 464 21.96 -12.69 -43.64
C CYS A 464 20.74 -12.53 -44.55
N TRP A 465 19.78 -13.44 -44.44
CA TRP A 465 18.53 -13.41 -45.17
C TRP A 465 17.33 -13.36 -44.21
N LYS A 466 16.58 -12.26 -44.27
CA LYS A 466 15.28 -12.09 -43.61
C LYS A 466 14.20 -12.06 -44.68
N PRO A 467 13.54 -13.18 -44.98
CA PRO A 467 12.61 -13.27 -46.11
C PRO A 467 11.49 -12.24 -45.99
N VAL A 468 11.22 -11.53 -47.09
CA VAL A 468 10.09 -10.61 -47.20
C VAL A 468 9.08 -11.20 -48.21
N PRO A 469 7.93 -11.72 -47.75
CA PRO A 469 6.89 -12.27 -48.61
C PRO A 469 6.46 -11.31 -49.73
N LEU A 470 5.93 -11.88 -50.82
CA LEU A 470 5.43 -11.10 -51.95
C LEU A 470 4.24 -10.21 -51.54
N SER A 471 3.32 -10.74 -50.73
CA SER A 471 2.21 -9.98 -50.14
C SER A 471 2.68 -8.76 -49.36
N ASP A 472 3.65 -8.92 -48.44
CA ASP A 472 4.22 -7.83 -47.65
C ASP A 472 4.89 -6.76 -48.54
N ARG A 473 5.64 -7.18 -49.57
CA ARG A 473 6.25 -6.25 -50.54
C ARG A 473 5.19 -5.46 -51.31
N THR A 474 4.12 -6.15 -51.73
CA THR A 474 3.01 -5.54 -52.47
C THR A 474 2.24 -4.56 -51.60
N GLN A 475 1.99 -4.91 -50.33
CA GLN A 475 1.32 -4.05 -49.37
C GLN A 475 2.14 -2.79 -49.08
N ARG A 476 3.46 -2.92 -48.83
CA ARG A 476 4.38 -1.78 -48.62
C ARG A 476 4.36 -0.83 -49.81
N ARG A 477 4.40 -1.35 -51.04
CA ARG A 477 4.30 -0.55 -52.27
C ARG A 477 2.94 0.12 -52.46
N SER A 478 1.84 -0.51 -52.03
CA SER A 478 0.51 0.10 -52.09
C SER A 478 0.28 1.19 -51.05
N SER A 479 1.02 1.16 -49.94
CA SER A 479 0.97 2.16 -48.86
C SER A 479 1.90 3.36 -49.06
N GLU A 480 2.86 3.28 -49.99
CA GLU A 480 3.67 4.44 -50.38
C GLU A 480 2.85 5.32 -51.33
N PRO A 481 2.68 6.63 -51.05
CA PRO A 481 2.03 7.52 -51.98
C PRO A 481 2.85 7.57 -53.27
N SER A 482 2.20 7.30 -54.40
CA SER A 482 2.76 7.28 -55.74
C SER A 482 3.53 8.56 -56.06
N ALA A 483 4.83 8.56 -55.79
CA ALA A 483 5.79 9.58 -56.23
C ALA A 483 6.27 9.28 -57.65
N GLN A 484 5.34 9.09 -58.59
CA GLN A 484 5.58 9.08 -60.04
C GLN A 484 4.36 9.64 -60.76
N ALA A 485 4.20 10.96 -60.67
CA ALA A 485 3.45 11.78 -61.60
C ALA A 485 4.06 13.18 -61.58
N GLN A 486 5.15 13.36 -62.34
CA GLN A 486 5.58 14.64 -62.92
C GLN A 486 6.06 14.37 -64.33
#